data_AF-A0A9J8BSH7-F1
#
_entry.id   AF-A0A9J8BSH7-F1
#
_cell.length_a   1.000
_cell.length_b   1.000
_cell.length_c   1.000
_cell.angle_alpha   90.00
_cell.angle_beta   90.00
_cell.angle_gamma   90.00
#
_symmetry.space_group_name_H-M   'P 1'
#
loop_
_entity.id
_entity.type
_entity.pdbx_description
1 polymer ?
#
loop_
_entity_poly.entity_id
_entity_poly.type
_entity_poly.pdbx_seq_one_letter_code
_entity_poly.pdbx_strand_id
1 'polypeptide(L)'
;PVEVCIPYHKARKGDAAVRRFDGRFWTTLPTLTRRGSEKHSCRPVGCPARLACCSVSQFSWFVAISRPFLDSCSVSPDWALLVSQSDPGIKLTFPPECTTETRTVTMQVLQVALSEVQEPTGDPHASASPMLCLSQTPSMHFLQPIRVQIPLPPGVTERRL
;
A
#
# COMPACT_ATOMS: atom_id res chain seq x y z
N PRO A 1 1.54 -18.04 22.38
CA PRO A 1 1.20 -16.87 21.53
C PRO A 1 -0.32 -16.75 21.42
N VAL A 2 -0.87 -15.54 21.42
CA VAL A 2 -2.31 -15.29 21.26
C VAL A 2 -2.56 -14.80 19.85
N GLU A 3 -3.51 -15.42 19.15
CA GLU A 3 -3.97 -14.94 17.85
C GLU A 3 -5.08 -13.91 18.06
N VAL A 4 -4.89 -12.71 17.51
CA VAL A 4 -5.90 -11.64 17.52
C VAL A 4 -6.40 -11.49 16.10
N CYS A 5 -7.70 -11.70 15.88
CA CYS A 5 -8.35 -11.55 14.58
C CYS A 5 -9.50 -10.55 14.67
N ILE A 6 -9.40 -9.48 13.89
CA ILE A 6 -10.37 -8.37 13.92
C ILE A 6 -11.13 -8.35 12.59
N PRO A 7 -12.48 -8.39 12.61
CA PRO A 7 -13.27 -8.26 11.40
C PRO A 7 -13.21 -6.84 10.84
N TYR A 8 -13.11 -6.71 9.53
CA TYR A 8 -13.09 -5.40 8.86
C TYR A 8 -13.93 -5.40 7.58
N HIS A 9 -14.32 -4.20 7.15
CA HIS A 9 -14.98 -3.98 5.86
C HIS A 9 -13.93 -3.65 4.81
N LYS A 10 -14.01 -4.30 3.64
CA LYS A 10 -13.08 -4.02 2.53
C LYS A 10 -13.34 -2.61 2.00
N ALA A 11 -12.38 -1.71 2.16
CA ALA A 11 -12.31 -0.51 1.34
C ALA A 11 -12.05 -0.93 -0.12
N ARG A 12 -12.68 -0.25 -1.09
CA ARG A 12 -12.66 -0.66 -2.51
C ARG A 12 -11.25 -0.88 -3.06
N LYS A 13 -10.24 -0.18 -2.53
CA LYS A 13 -8.82 -0.33 -2.85
C LYS A 13 -7.99 -0.14 -1.57
N GLY A 14 -7.28 -1.18 -1.14
CA GLY A 14 -6.43 -1.13 0.06
C GLY A 14 -6.28 -2.48 0.78
N ASP A 15 -5.33 -2.51 1.70
CA ASP A 15 -5.06 -3.60 2.61
C ASP A 15 -5.52 -3.24 4.04
N ALA A 16 -5.67 -4.25 4.89
CA ALA A 16 -5.94 -4.06 6.31
C ALA A 16 -4.71 -4.41 7.13
N ALA A 17 -4.37 -3.54 8.09
CA ALA A 17 -3.29 -3.77 9.03
C ALA A 17 -3.80 -3.69 10.46
N VAL A 18 -3.33 -4.59 11.33
CA VAL A 18 -3.58 -4.51 12.77
C VAL A 18 -2.53 -3.60 13.39
N ARG A 19 -2.97 -2.66 14.22
CA ARG A 19 -2.10 -1.84 15.07
C ARG A 19 -2.28 -2.19 16.53
N ARG A 20 -1.17 -2.14 17.27
CA ARG A 20 -1.09 -2.33 18.72
C ARG A 20 -0.74 -1.03 19.40
N PHE A 21 -1.39 -0.74 20.52
CA PHE A 21 -1.04 0.41 21.37
C PHE A 21 -0.26 -0.04 22.62
N ASP A 22 0.99 0.39 22.74
CA ASP A 22 1.86 0.01 23.86
C ASP A 22 1.69 0.88 25.12
N GLY A 23 0.73 1.80 25.13
CA GLY A 23 0.54 2.80 26.19
C GLY A 23 1.06 4.18 25.83
N ARG A 24 1.87 4.30 24.76
CA ARG A 24 2.40 5.59 24.28
C ARG A 24 2.20 5.77 22.78
N PHE A 25 2.48 4.75 21.99
CA PHE A 25 2.47 4.81 20.53
C PHE A 25 1.70 3.64 19.92
N TRP A 26 1.25 3.86 18.69
CA TRP A 26 0.65 2.84 17.87
C TRP A 26 1.70 2.24 16.94
N THR A 27 1.91 0.93 16.99
CA THR A 27 2.81 0.20 16.09
C THR A 27 2.02 -0.70 15.15
N THR A 28 2.49 -0.86 13.92
CA THR A 28 1.88 -1.75 12.94
C THR A 28 2.41 -3.17 13.14
N LEU A 29 1.52 -4.14 13.31
CA LEU A 29 1.88 -5.55 13.45
C LEU A 29 1.93 -6.25 12.08
N PRO A 30 2.77 -7.28 11.92
CA PRO A 30 2.67 -8.21 10.80
C PRO A 30 1.25 -8.78 10.76
N THR A 31 0.51 -8.45 9.69
CA THR A 31 -0.91 -8.73 9.57
C THR A 31 -1.14 -9.68 8.42
N LEU A 32 -1.88 -10.75 8.70
CA LEU A 32 -2.34 -11.73 7.71
C LEU A 32 -3.84 -11.51 7.48
N THR A 33 -4.22 -11.26 6.23
CA THR A 33 -5.62 -11.12 5.86
C THR A 33 -6.19 -12.47 5.42
N ARG A 34 -7.33 -12.88 6.00
CA ARG A 34 -8.03 -14.12 5.63
C ARG A 34 -9.54 -13.97 5.69
N ARG A 35 -10.30 -14.92 5.15
CA ARG A 35 -11.74 -14.99 5.38
C ARG A 35 -12.03 -15.73 6.68
N GLY A 36 -13.06 -15.27 7.39
CA GLY A 36 -13.62 -15.96 8.54
C GLY A 36 -14.42 -17.21 8.14
N SER A 37 -15.00 -17.88 9.14
CA SER A 37 -15.84 -19.05 8.92
C SER A 37 -17.20 -18.66 8.34
N GLU A 38 -17.67 -19.41 7.33
CA GLU A 38 -19.05 -19.32 6.82
C GLU A 38 -20.07 -19.64 7.93
N LYS A 39 -19.76 -20.63 8.78
CA LYS A 39 -20.65 -21.12 9.85
C LYS A 39 -20.85 -20.13 11.01
N HIS A 40 -19.96 -19.15 11.15
CA HIS A 40 -19.98 -18.17 12.24
C HIS A 40 -20.07 -16.73 11.70
N SER A 41 -20.60 -16.56 10.49
CA SER A 41 -20.74 -15.23 9.90
C SER A 41 -21.88 -14.46 10.58
N CYS A 42 -21.58 -13.34 11.24
CA CYS A 42 -22.60 -12.43 11.78
C CYS A 42 -23.24 -11.54 10.70
N ARG A 43 -23.01 -11.84 9.41
CA ARG A 43 -23.49 -11.01 8.29
C ARG A 43 -24.82 -11.55 7.77
N PRO A 44 -25.83 -10.69 7.55
CA PRO A 44 -27.17 -11.11 7.12
C PRO A 44 -27.22 -11.80 5.74
N VAL A 45 -26.12 -11.78 4.96
CA VAL A 45 -26.03 -12.32 3.60
C VAL A 45 -25.17 -13.60 3.53
N GLY A 46 -24.75 -14.17 4.67
CA GLY A 46 -23.94 -15.41 4.68
C GLY A 46 -22.52 -15.27 4.15
N CYS A 47 -22.09 -14.07 3.75
CA CYS A 47 -20.72 -13.80 3.31
C CYS A 47 -19.77 -13.81 4.52
N PRO A 48 -18.69 -14.63 4.52
CA PRO A 48 -17.70 -14.62 5.58
C PRO A 48 -17.09 -13.23 5.80
N ALA A 49 -16.96 -12.83 7.07
CA ALA A 49 -16.25 -11.62 7.41
C ALA A 49 -14.79 -11.71 6.95
N ARG A 50 -14.22 -10.60 6.47
CA ARG A 50 -12.77 -10.52 6.27
C ARG A 50 -12.12 -10.23 7.60
N LEU A 51 -11.05 -10.95 7.91
CA LEU A 51 -10.33 -10.88 9.17
C LEU A 51 -8.91 -10.39 8.90
N ALA A 52 -8.46 -9.43 9.70
CA ALA A 52 -7.07 -9.06 9.82
C ALA A 52 -6.54 -9.71 11.09
N CYS A 53 -5.60 -10.64 10.95
CA CYS A 53 -5.09 -11.48 12.02
C CYS A 53 -3.61 -11.22 12.29
N CYS A 54 -3.21 -11.26 13.55
CA CYS A 54 -1.80 -11.19 13.97
C CYS A 54 -1.55 -12.09 15.20
N SER A 55 -0.30 -12.54 15.36
CA SER A 55 0.15 -13.28 16.54
C SER A 55 0.89 -12.35 17.49
N VAL A 56 0.50 -12.35 18.76
CA VAL A 56 1.11 -11.49 19.80
C VAL A 56 1.49 -12.31 21.04
N SER A 57 2.48 -11.84 21.78
CA SER A 57 2.93 -12.46 23.04
C SER A 57 2.31 -11.81 24.29
N GLN A 58 1.62 -10.68 24.15
CA GLN A 58 1.13 -9.86 25.25
C GLN A 58 -0.22 -9.22 24.90
N PHE A 59 -1.08 -9.06 25.91
CA PHE A 59 -2.34 -8.33 25.77
C PHE A 59 -2.13 -6.82 25.74
N SER A 60 -2.96 -6.13 24.97
CA SER A 60 -2.87 -4.70 24.65
C SER A 60 -4.15 -4.26 23.92
N TRP A 61 -4.25 -3.00 23.52
CA TRP A 61 -5.31 -2.53 22.64
C TRP A 61 -4.93 -2.78 21.19
N PHE A 62 -5.85 -3.37 20.44
CA PHE A 62 -5.66 -3.71 19.04
C PHE A 62 -6.78 -3.09 18.19
N VAL A 63 -6.41 -2.60 17.01
CA VAL A 63 -7.37 -2.05 16.04
C VAL A 63 -6.97 -2.46 14.64
N ALA A 64 -7.95 -2.81 13.80
CA ALA A 64 -7.73 -2.96 12.37
C ALA A 64 -7.93 -1.62 11.66
N ILE A 65 -6.96 -1.20 10.86
CA ILE A 65 -7.04 -0.01 10.02
C ILE A 65 -7.03 -0.39 8.54
N SER A 66 -7.75 0.38 7.73
CA SER A 66 -7.64 0.33 6.27
C SER A 66 -6.52 1.24 5.81
N ARG A 67 -5.70 0.78 4.87
CA ARG A 67 -4.61 1.58 4.29
C ARG A 67 -4.40 1.25 2.81
N PRO A 68 -3.78 2.15 2.02
CA PRO A 68 -3.29 1.78 0.69
C PRO A 68 -2.34 0.57 0.76
N PHE A 69 -2.30 -0.23 -0.30
CA PHE A 69 -1.32 -1.30 -0.41
C PHE A 69 0.09 -0.72 -0.23
N LEU A 70 0.93 -1.43 0.52
CA LEU A 70 2.32 -1.11 0.71
C LEU A 70 3.14 -2.21 0.04
N ASP A 71 3.56 -1.94 -1.18
CA ASP A 71 4.45 -2.80 -1.93
C ASP A 71 5.89 -2.58 -1.45
N SER A 72 6.71 -3.63 -1.36
CA SER A 72 8.11 -3.50 -0.96
C SER A 72 9.02 -4.47 -1.72
N CYS A 73 10.28 -4.06 -1.89
CA CYS A 73 11.34 -4.93 -2.39
C CYS A 73 12.68 -4.60 -1.71
N SER A 74 13.59 -5.58 -1.74
CA SER A 74 15.00 -5.35 -1.43
C SER A 74 15.73 -4.96 -2.71
N VAL A 75 16.51 -3.88 -2.67
CA VAL A 75 17.31 -3.37 -3.78
C VAL A 75 18.78 -3.60 -3.42
N SER A 76 19.42 -4.56 -4.10
CA SER A 76 20.86 -4.80 -4.03
C SER A 76 21.60 -3.96 -5.10
N PRO A 77 22.95 -3.93 -5.09
CA PRO A 77 23.74 -3.31 -6.16
C PRO A 77 23.53 -3.91 -7.55
N ASP A 78 22.83 -5.04 -7.66
CA ASP A 78 22.43 -5.60 -8.95
C ASP A 78 21.23 -4.82 -9.52
N TRP A 79 20.37 -5.51 -10.26
CA TRP A 79 19.12 -4.96 -10.76
C TRP A 79 17.94 -5.34 -9.86
N ALA A 80 16.97 -4.42 -9.70
CA ALA A 80 15.72 -4.70 -8.99
C ALA A 80 14.50 -4.06 -9.67
N LEU A 81 13.32 -4.63 -9.40
CA LEU A 81 12.03 -4.15 -9.90
C LEU A 81 10.98 -4.23 -8.81
N LEU A 82 10.25 -3.13 -8.63
CA LEU A 82 9.07 -3.08 -7.77
C LEU A 82 7.84 -2.76 -8.63
N VAL A 83 6.87 -3.66 -8.68
CA VAL A 83 5.61 -3.48 -9.42
C VAL A 83 4.47 -3.34 -8.42
N SER A 84 3.53 -2.42 -8.66
CA SER A 84 2.42 -2.25 -7.72
C SER A 84 1.43 -3.42 -7.82
N GLN A 85 0.98 -3.90 -6.66
CA GLN A 85 -0.13 -4.85 -6.59
C GLN A 85 -1.47 -4.23 -7.01
N SER A 86 -1.59 -2.90 -6.92
CA SER A 86 -2.83 -2.18 -7.23
C SER A 86 -3.01 -1.88 -8.72
N ASP A 87 -1.91 -1.68 -9.44
CA ASP A 87 -1.86 -1.34 -10.85
C ASP A 87 -0.50 -1.75 -11.44
N PRO A 88 -0.45 -2.77 -12.33
CA PRO A 88 0.82 -3.24 -12.90
C PRO A 88 1.47 -2.23 -13.86
N GLY A 89 0.74 -1.19 -14.29
CA GLY A 89 1.30 -0.06 -15.05
C GLY A 89 2.22 0.83 -14.20
N ILE A 90 2.15 0.71 -12.87
CA ILE A 90 2.96 1.44 -11.91
C ILE A 90 4.13 0.57 -11.46
N LYS A 91 5.36 1.01 -11.75
CA LYS A 91 6.57 0.28 -11.37
C LYS A 91 7.79 1.18 -11.20
N LEU A 92 8.71 0.73 -10.35
CA LEU A 92 10.03 1.31 -10.14
C LEU A 92 11.08 0.36 -10.70
N THR A 93 11.94 0.85 -11.58
CA THR A 93 13.07 0.08 -12.10
C THR A 93 14.37 0.63 -11.53
N PHE A 94 15.11 -0.23 -10.84
CA PHE A 94 16.40 0.08 -10.23
C PHE A 94 17.50 -0.50 -11.12
N PRO A 95 18.30 0.36 -11.78
CA PRO A 95 19.42 -0.12 -12.61
C PRO A 95 20.53 -0.72 -11.73
N PRO A 96 21.44 -1.51 -12.32
CA PRO A 96 22.67 -1.93 -11.67
C PRO A 96 23.44 -0.76 -11.06
N GLU A 97 24.11 -1.04 -9.95
CA GLU A 97 24.96 -0.13 -9.19
C GLU A 97 24.21 1.12 -8.68
N CYS A 98 22.89 1.04 -8.50
CA CYS A 98 22.12 2.16 -7.99
C CYS A 98 22.27 2.36 -6.47
N THR A 99 22.75 1.36 -5.74
CA THR A 99 23.06 1.41 -4.30
C THR A 99 24.37 0.67 -4.00
N THR A 100 25.09 1.09 -2.96
CA THR A 100 26.27 0.37 -2.43
C THR A 100 25.90 -0.73 -1.45
N GLU A 101 24.75 -0.61 -0.80
CA GLU A 101 24.25 -1.53 0.22
C GLU A 101 22.81 -1.92 -0.12
N THR A 102 22.37 -3.05 0.43
CA THR A 102 20.98 -3.51 0.24
C THR A 102 20.01 -2.59 0.99
N ARG A 103 18.99 -2.09 0.28
CA ARG A 103 17.97 -1.20 0.85
C ARG A 103 16.59 -1.81 0.71
N THR A 104 15.73 -1.58 1.70
CA THR A 104 14.30 -1.85 1.54
C THR A 104 13.64 -0.61 0.95
N VAL A 105 13.06 -0.74 -0.24
CA VAL A 105 12.23 0.31 -0.85
C VAL A 105 10.78 -0.08 -0.72
N THR A 106 9.93 0.89 -0.39
CA THR A 106 8.47 0.69 -0.34
C THR A 106 7.75 1.70 -1.22
N MET A 107 6.61 1.26 -1.76
CA MET A 107 5.76 2.04 -2.65
C MET A 107 4.30 1.90 -2.19
N GLN A 108 3.62 3.02 -2.05
CA GLN A 108 2.18 3.07 -1.88
C GLN A 108 1.55 3.84 -3.03
N VAL A 109 0.48 3.30 -3.58
CA VAL A 109 -0.31 3.91 -4.63
C VAL A 109 -1.62 4.41 -4.06
N LEU A 110 -1.88 5.71 -4.21
CA LEU A 110 -3.15 6.33 -3.87
C LEU A 110 -3.85 6.79 -5.15
N GLN A 111 -5.04 6.23 -5.37
CA GLN A 111 -5.87 6.56 -6.53
C GLN A 111 -6.59 7.86 -6.23
N VAL A 112 -6.52 8.81 -7.15
CA VAL A 112 -7.12 10.13 -6.99
C VAL A 112 -8.43 10.17 -7.77
N ALA A 113 -9.53 10.49 -7.12
CA ALA A 113 -10.81 10.66 -7.82
C ALA A 113 -10.84 12.00 -8.56
N LEU A 114 -11.51 12.06 -9.72
CA LEU A 114 -11.63 13.33 -10.47
C LEU A 114 -12.26 14.44 -9.62
N SER A 115 -13.29 14.12 -8.83
CA SER A 115 -13.92 15.08 -7.92
C SER A 115 -12.94 15.67 -6.91
N GLU A 116 -12.00 14.87 -6.40
CA GLU A 116 -10.97 15.32 -5.44
C GLU A 116 -9.95 16.28 -6.08
N VAL A 117 -9.89 16.36 -7.41
CA VAL A 117 -9.02 17.30 -8.15
C VAL A 117 -9.83 18.48 -8.66
N GLN A 118 -10.99 18.23 -9.26
CA GLN A 118 -11.79 19.23 -9.96
C GLN A 118 -12.50 20.17 -8.99
N GLU A 119 -13.02 19.67 -7.86
CA GLU A 119 -13.72 20.52 -6.88
C GLU A 119 -12.76 21.54 -6.24
N PRO A 120 -11.55 21.17 -5.78
CA PRO A 120 -10.63 22.14 -5.17
C PRO A 120 -9.98 23.08 -6.18
N THR A 121 -9.80 22.65 -7.43
CA THR A 121 -9.15 23.48 -8.47
C THR A 121 -10.14 24.35 -9.24
N GLY A 122 -11.43 24.01 -9.24
CA GLY A 122 -12.46 24.66 -10.05
C GLY A 122 -12.32 24.40 -11.56
N ASP A 123 -11.43 23.49 -11.98
CA ASP A 123 -11.17 23.18 -13.38
C ASP A 123 -11.79 21.82 -13.76
N PRO A 124 -12.85 21.78 -14.60
CA PRO A 124 -13.50 20.54 -15.02
C PRO A 124 -12.62 19.67 -15.95
N HIS A 125 -11.53 20.22 -16.49
CA HIS A 125 -10.58 19.50 -17.31
C HIS A 125 -9.38 18.99 -16.52
N ALA A 126 -9.26 19.36 -15.24
CA ALA A 126 -8.21 18.85 -14.38
C ALA A 126 -8.40 17.34 -14.15
N SER A 127 -7.30 16.63 -14.27
CA SER A 127 -7.19 15.20 -13.96
C SER A 127 -5.82 14.92 -13.37
N ALA A 128 -5.73 13.88 -12.54
CA ALA A 128 -4.48 13.48 -11.92
C ALA A 128 -4.20 12.01 -12.24
N SER A 129 -2.91 11.70 -12.41
CA SER A 129 -2.43 10.33 -12.30
C SER A 129 -2.54 9.86 -10.85
N PRO A 130 -2.43 8.55 -10.58
CA PRO A 130 -2.29 8.06 -9.22
C PRO A 130 -1.13 8.75 -8.49
N MET A 131 -1.31 9.06 -7.21
CA MET A 131 -0.26 9.55 -6.35
C MET A 131 0.62 8.40 -5.86
N LEU A 132 1.93 8.61 -5.90
CA LEU A 132 2.92 7.68 -5.37
C LEU A 132 3.53 8.21 -4.08
N CYS A 133 3.51 7.39 -3.04
CA CYS A 133 4.34 7.58 -1.86
C CYS A 133 5.49 6.57 -1.90
N LEU A 134 6.72 7.06 -1.98
CA LEU A 134 7.93 6.25 -2.03
C LEU A 134 8.74 6.48 -0.76
N SER A 135 9.25 5.41 -0.18
CA SER A 135 10.20 5.51 0.93
C SER A 135 11.25 4.42 0.85
N GLN A 136 12.37 4.62 1.53
CA GLN A 136 13.47 3.66 1.58
C GLN A 136 14.10 3.60 2.98
N THR A 137 14.68 2.46 3.31
CA THR A 137 15.44 2.26 4.54
C THR A 137 16.68 1.40 4.23
N PRO A 138 17.90 1.90 4.50
CA PRO A 138 18.24 3.24 4.99
C PRO A 138 17.90 4.38 4.00
N SER A 139 17.70 5.60 4.50
CA SER A 139 17.42 6.78 3.67
C SER A 139 18.72 7.42 3.19
N MET A 140 19.15 7.04 1.98
CA MET A 140 20.37 7.54 1.33
C MET A 140 20.10 7.86 -0.13
N HIS A 141 20.95 8.68 -0.76
CA HIS A 141 20.83 8.94 -2.20
C HIS A 141 21.11 7.67 -3.02
N PHE A 142 20.42 7.54 -4.16
CA PHE A 142 20.76 6.54 -5.17
C PHE A 142 21.93 7.06 -6.02
N LEU A 143 22.80 6.15 -6.44
CA LEU A 143 23.97 6.46 -7.27
C LEU A 143 23.62 6.57 -8.75
N GLN A 144 22.46 6.04 -9.13
CA GLN A 144 21.94 6.03 -10.49
C GLN A 144 20.47 6.51 -10.51
N PRO A 145 20.00 7.11 -11.62
CA PRO A 145 18.61 7.50 -11.76
C PRO A 145 17.66 6.29 -11.70
N ILE A 146 16.71 6.33 -10.77
CA ILE A 146 15.65 5.32 -10.68
C ILE A 146 14.52 5.69 -11.63
N ARG A 147 14.09 4.73 -12.46
CA ARG A 147 12.97 4.97 -13.38
C ARG A 147 11.65 4.72 -12.66
N VAL A 148 10.80 5.74 -12.62
CA VAL A 148 9.45 5.67 -12.08
C VAL A 148 8.47 5.69 -13.25
N GLN A 149 7.66 4.64 -13.39
CA GLN A 149 6.61 4.56 -14.39
C GLN A 149 5.24 4.72 -13.71
N ILE A 150 4.42 5.63 -14.22
CA ILE A 150 3.07 5.95 -13.73
C ILE A 150 2.16 6.08 -14.95
N PRO A 151 0.91 5.57 -14.93
CA PRO A 151 -0.04 5.80 -16.00
C PRO A 151 -0.38 7.28 -16.12
N LEU A 152 -0.68 7.71 -17.36
CA LEU A 152 -1.17 9.04 -17.62
C LEU A 152 -2.50 9.30 -16.90
N PRO A 153 -2.80 10.56 -16.55
CA PRO A 153 -4.12 10.93 -16.07
C PRO A 153 -5.23 10.52 -17.06
N PRO A 154 -6.41 10.12 -16.58
CA PRO A 154 -7.54 9.79 -17.44
C PRO A 154 -7.87 10.94 -18.41
N GLY A 155 -8.03 10.62 -19.70
CA GLY A 155 -8.34 11.62 -20.74
C GLY A 155 -7.12 12.30 -21.38
N VAL A 156 -5.92 12.11 -20.82
CA VAL A 156 -4.67 12.49 -21.48
C VAL A 156 -4.25 11.37 -22.43
N THR A 157 -4.30 11.65 -23.73
CA THR A 157 -3.72 10.78 -24.75
C THR A 157 -2.32 11.26 -25.09
N GLU A 158 -1.37 10.35 -25.26
CA GLU A 158 -0.05 10.69 -25.79
C GLU A 158 -0.22 11.35 -27.16
N ARG A 159 -0.07 12.67 -27.24
CA ARG A 159 0.20 13.33 -28.52
C ARG A 159 1.68 13.13 -28.81
N ARG A 160 2.02 12.20 -29.71
CA ARG A 160 3.33 12.20 -30.36
C ARG A 160 3.44 13.51 -31.15
N LEU A 161 4.25 14.43 -30.67
CA LEU A 161 4.76 15.56 -31.45
C LEU A 161 5.84 15.06 -32.42
#